data_AF-A0A9W7GM29-F1
#
_entry.id   AF-A0A9W7GM29-F1
#
_cell.length_a   1.000
_cell.length_b   1.000
_cell.length_c   1.000
_cell.angle_alpha   90.00
_cell.angle_beta   90.00
_cell.angle_gamma   90.00
#
_symmetry.space_group_name_H-M   'P 1'
#
loop_
_entity.id
_entity.type
_entity.pdbx_description
1 polymer ?
#
loop_
_entity_poly.entity_id
_entity_poly.type
_entity_poly.pdbx_seq_one_letter_code
_entity_poly.pdbx_strand_id
1 'polypeptide(L)'
;MDITPKSRSSTLQGRLSVTSTPLGEDIKVLIALVNNLSIKRQCPTEEPTCTVNLDALSQRDVVWIAKGMVYFMKHSRDEEEALERFFKSYPSMKLLNEKQPDLEVALKNFTKRLLAEQQRWAKIRLFAAAGLSIGDLLTDLLITSEYFSAGQGKYAYATLGSLLANLSFQLIVTALQNKGKPWKRQLKEQAITLSLMRPAVDAWRVASDTAREEGDMFDALTEFTSNKIAELLAEATPGVMIQLSAILNSGSKTTNTARFSLIFSIVTAAATSAMLSWDWDVNESKRKERPLFYGYVPSDVKGKITTFFSLFCLSASNLSVRSFACILFFTKVGFQGVVTLLAIELSIYLVIKLLRQDFKYWLPLGGGLFENFASLFIRVYVKVITDWTAVVQLRHANEVGGAYFTFSLGLTIAMGAVAVALYEKSEIAVEESFVMVTMAIGCVGMVLSYALLIFSAKKQYRKTFITTMTSNKYIQEMFTKSEDDSDKFGIITTNRQKWENKIGDDVKAWLNDSLPFWLEERPEWFTDHLMSVIPDDLIEDKALLVRVRTKNVMGIIGERRRSSLGNAIGNLMEA
;
A
#
# COMPACT_ATOMS: atom_id res chain seq x y z
N MET A 1 -54.52 -31.03 11.64
CA MET A 1 -55.06 -31.06 10.26
C MET A 1 -54.52 -29.82 9.59
N ASP A 2 -53.48 -29.97 8.76
CA ASP A 2 -53.62 -29.95 7.29
C ASP A 2 -54.40 -28.69 6.85
N ILE A 3 -53.89 -27.81 5.99
CA ILE A 3 -53.60 -28.06 4.57
C ILE A 3 -52.65 -26.95 4.06
N THR A 4 -51.75 -27.37 3.16
CA THR A 4 -50.86 -26.64 2.24
C THR A 4 -51.43 -25.42 1.50
N PRO A 5 -50.55 -24.67 0.80
CA PRO A 5 -50.74 -24.61 -0.66
C PRO A 5 -49.46 -24.96 -1.47
N LYS A 6 -49.67 -25.84 -2.47
CA LYS A 6 -48.96 -25.94 -3.76
C LYS A 6 -48.98 -24.55 -4.47
N SER A 7 -48.17 -24.17 -5.46
CA SER A 7 -47.00 -24.67 -6.17
C SER A 7 -46.63 -23.61 -7.21
N ARG A 8 -45.33 -23.43 -7.51
CA ARG A 8 -44.69 -23.28 -8.86
C ARG A 8 -43.56 -22.23 -8.86
N SER A 9 -42.33 -22.73 -8.75
CA SER A 9 -41.23 -22.31 -9.61
C SER A 9 -40.18 -23.43 -9.61
N SER A 10 -40.47 -24.47 -10.39
CA SER A 10 -39.45 -25.35 -10.93
C SER A 10 -38.47 -24.52 -11.75
N THR A 11 -37.17 -24.64 -11.48
CA THR A 11 -36.11 -25.22 -12.35
C THR A 11 -34.75 -24.67 -11.87
N LEU A 12 -33.71 -25.50 -11.85
CA LEU A 12 -32.30 -25.20 -11.46
C LEU A 12 -31.90 -25.39 -9.99
N GLN A 13 -32.25 -26.55 -9.42
CA GLN A 13 -31.41 -27.19 -8.39
C GLN A 13 -31.13 -28.64 -8.81
N GLY A 14 -30.31 -28.79 -9.85
CA GLY A 14 -29.70 -30.07 -10.18
C GLY A 14 -28.65 -30.41 -9.12
N ARG A 15 -29.02 -31.25 -8.14
CA ARG A 15 -28.10 -31.92 -7.23
C ARG A 15 -27.13 -32.77 -8.04
N LEU A 16 -25.85 -32.36 -8.13
CA LEU A 16 -24.77 -33.33 -8.36
C LEU A 16 -24.53 -34.05 -7.03
N SER A 17 -25.12 -35.23 -6.89
CA SER A 17 -24.74 -36.21 -5.88
C SER A 17 -23.27 -36.58 -6.11
N VAL A 18 -22.37 -36.10 -5.25
CA VAL A 18 -20.93 -36.36 -5.39
C VAL A 18 -20.63 -37.79 -4.93
N THR A 19 -20.64 -38.72 -5.88
CA THR A 19 -20.33 -40.14 -5.67
C THR A 19 -18.84 -40.34 -5.37
N SER A 20 -18.52 -41.31 -4.51
CA SER A 20 -17.15 -41.73 -4.17
C SER A 20 -16.60 -42.77 -5.16
N THR A 21 -17.29 -42.99 -6.28
CA THR A 21 -16.90 -43.94 -7.31
C THR A 21 -15.74 -43.38 -8.15
N PRO A 22 -14.69 -44.17 -8.45
CA PRO A 22 -13.61 -43.76 -9.35
C PRO A 22 -14.16 -43.40 -10.74
N LEU A 23 -13.64 -42.35 -11.37
CA LEU A 23 -14.06 -41.97 -12.73
C LEU A 23 -13.52 -42.92 -13.81
N GLY A 24 -12.39 -43.59 -13.56
CA GLY A 24 -11.83 -44.70 -14.35
C GLY A 24 -11.33 -44.37 -15.77
N GLU A 25 -11.79 -43.28 -16.39
CA GLU A 25 -11.36 -42.84 -17.73
C GLU A 25 -10.78 -41.42 -17.69
N ASP A 26 -9.61 -41.25 -18.31
CA ASP A 26 -8.87 -39.97 -18.38
C ASP A 26 -9.74 -38.82 -18.93
N ILE A 27 -10.58 -39.09 -19.94
CA ILE A 27 -11.51 -38.11 -20.55
C ILE A 27 -12.56 -37.65 -19.53
N LYS A 28 -13.08 -38.54 -18.69
CA LYS A 28 -14.07 -38.19 -17.66
C LYS A 28 -13.45 -37.31 -16.58
N VAL A 29 -12.20 -37.59 -16.20
CA VAL A 29 -11.42 -36.75 -15.27
C VAL A 29 -11.19 -35.36 -15.87
N LEU A 30 -10.82 -35.27 -17.15
CA LEU A 30 -10.59 -34.00 -17.85
C LEU A 30 -11.88 -33.15 -17.93
N ILE A 31 -13.00 -33.74 -18.36
CA ILE A 31 -14.30 -33.05 -18.43
C ILE A 31 -14.72 -32.58 -17.03
N ALA A 32 -14.55 -33.42 -16.02
CA ALA A 32 -14.85 -33.04 -14.65
C ALA A 32 -13.96 -31.88 -14.20
N LEU A 33 -12.65 -31.90 -14.48
CA LEU A 33 -11.72 -30.84 -14.09
C LEU A 33 -12.12 -29.51 -14.75
N VAL A 34 -12.32 -29.49 -16.07
CA VAL A 34 -12.72 -28.29 -16.82
C VAL A 34 -14.05 -27.73 -16.32
N ASN A 35 -15.06 -28.58 -16.10
CA ASN A 35 -16.35 -28.17 -15.55
C ASN A 35 -16.22 -27.63 -14.12
N ASN A 36 -15.31 -28.20 -13.32
CA ASN A 36 -15.08 -27.73 -11.96
C ASN A 36 -14.28 -26.42 -11.93
N LEU A 37 -13.43 -26.14 -12.92
CA LEU A 37 -12.72 -24.88 -13.08
C LEU A 37 -13.61 -23.76 -13.62
N SER A 38 -14.54 -24.07 -14.53
CA SER A 38 -15.48 -23.08 -15.09
C SER A 38 -16.49 -22.54 -14.06
N ILE A 39 -16.74 -23.31 -12.98
CA ILE A 39 -17.53 -22.86 -11.84
C ILE A 39 -16.65 -21.96 -10.95
N LYS A 40 -17.04 -20.69 -10.73
CA LYS A 40 -16.36 -19.78 -9.78
C LYS A 40 -16.31 -20.42 -8.38
N ARG A 41 -15.16 -20.98 -8.00
CA ARG A 41 -14.97 -21.68 -6.72
C ARG A 41 -14.22 -20.85 -5.68
N GLN A 42 -14.56 -21.08 -4.42
CA GLN A 42 -13.79 -20.55 -3.30
C GLN A 42 -12.39 -21.18 -3.29
N CYS A 43 -11.38 -20.32 -3.20
CA CYS A 43 -9.99 -20.74 -3.05
C CYS A 43 -9.80 -21.36 -1.66
N PRO A 44 -9.11 -22.52 -1.56
CA PRO A 44 -8.75 -23.09 -0.27
C PRO A 44 -7.78 -22.16 0.48
N THR A 45 -7.79 -22.25 1.80
CA THR A 45 -7.01 -21.39 2.70
C THR A 45 -5.59 -21.91 2.91
N GLU A 46 -5.40 -23.22 2.73
CA GLU A 46 -4.12 -23.93 2.86
C GLU A 46 -3.74 -24.54 1.50
N GLU A 47 -2.44 -24.82 1.31
CA GLU A 47 -1.92 -25.44 0.11
C GLU A 47 -2.49 -26.86 -0.06
N PRO A 48 -3.30 -27.10 -1.10
CA PRO A 48 -3.99 -28.37 -1.24
C PRO A 48 -3.06 -29.41 -1.88
N THR A 49 -2.80 -30.51 -1.17
CA THR A 49 -2.04 -31.65 -1.69
C THR A 49 -2.96 -32.83 -1.98
N CYS A 50 -2.81 -33.48 -3.15
CA CYS A 50 -3.54 -34.70 -3.49
C CYS A 50 -2.57 -35.70 -4.10
N THR A 51 -2.40 -36.84 -3.42
CA THR A 51 -1.48 -37.93 -3.81
C THR A 51 -2.20 -39.12 -4.44
N VAL A 52 -3.49 -38.98 -4.76
CA VAL A 52 -4.31 -40.06 -5.34
C VAL A 52 -3.89 -40.30 -6.78
N ASN A 53 -3.67 -41.58 -7.12
CA ASN A 53 -3.34 -42.02 -8.48
C ASN A 53 -4.47 -41.71 -9.48
N LEU A 54 -4.09 -41.47 -10.73
CA LEU A 54 -5.01 -41.07 -11.81
C LEU A 54 -6.22 -42.01 -11.96
N ASP A 55 -5.99 -43.32 -11.92
CA ASP A 55 -7.03 -44.35 -12.11
C ASP A 55 -8.01 -44.45 -10.93
N ALA A 56 -7.62 -43.93 -9.76
CA ALA A 56 -8.41 -43.96 -8.53
C ALA A 56 -9.09 -42.61 -8.21
N LEU A 57 -8.96 -41.61 -9.08
CA LEU A 57 -9.55 -40.28 -8.84
C LEU A 57 -11.08 -40.36 -8.80
N SER A 58 -11.64 -39.94 -7.67
CA SER A 58 -13.07 -39.72 -7.52
C SER A 58 -13.47 -38.30 -7.91
N GLN A 59 -14.78 -38.06 -8.07
CA GLN A 59 -15.28 -36.72 -8.39
C GLN A 59 -15.01 -35.70 -7.28
N ARG A 60 -14.83 -36.15 -6.04
CA ARG A 60 -14.39 -35.30 -4.91
C ARG A 60 -12.94 -34.85 -5.08
N ASP A 61 -12.08 -35.75 -5.53
CA ASP A 61 -10.65 -35.46 -5.69
C ASP A 61 -10.44 -34.47 -6.83
N VAL A 62 -11.16 -34.62 -7.95
CA VAL A 62 -11.14 -33.66 -9.06
C VAL A 62 -11.67 -32.28 -8.63
N VAL A 63 -12.68 -32.24 -7.76
CA VAL A 63 -13.17 -30.98 -7.16
C VAL A 63 -12.09 -30.30 -6.32
N TRP A 64 -11.32 -31.07 -5.56
CA TRP A 64 -10.20 -30.59 -4.75
C TRP A 64 -9.02 -30.13 -5.59
N ILE A 65 -8.65 -30.89 -6.63
CA ILE A 65 -7.60 -30.52 -7.59
C ILE A 65 -7.97 -29.22 -8.30
N ALA A 66 -9.23 -29.06 -8.75
CA ALA A 66 -9.70 -27.81 -9.35
C ALA A 66 -9.59 -26.62 -8.38
N LYS A 67 -9.89 -26.83 -7.09
CA LYS A 67 -9.68 -25.81 -6.04
C LYS A 67 -8.19 -25.51 -5.84
N GLY A 68 -7.32 -26.51 -6.00
CA GLY A 68 -5.87 -26.34 -5.96
C GLY A 68 -5.30 -25.55 -7.10
N MET A 69 -5.79 -25.76 -8.33
CA MET A 69 -5.46 -24.88 -9.45
C MET A 69 -5.80 -23.42 -9.10
N VAL A 70 -6.98 -23.17 -8.53
CA VAL A 70 -7.38 -21.82 -8.06
C VAL A 70 -6.47 -21.28 -6.96
N TYR A 71 -5.90 -22.13 -6.11
CA TYR A 71 -4.93 -21.76 -5.11
C TYR A 71 -3.59 -21.34 -5.72
N PHE A 72 -3.00 -22.16 -6.59
CA PHE A 72 -1.72 -21.85 -7.22
C PHE A 72 -1.81 -20.61 -8.10
N MET A 73 -2.90 -20.44 -8.85
CA MET A 73 -3.15 -19.22 -9.63
C MET A 73 -3.23 -17.94 -8.77
N LYS A 74 -3.65 -18.02 -7.51
CA LYS A 74 -3.74 -16.84 -6.61
C LYS A 74 -2.41 -16.49 -5.94
N HIS A 75 -1.42 -17.36 -6.01
CA HIS A 75 -0.15 -17.24 -5.30
C HIS A 75 1.06 -17.34 -6.24
N SER A 76 0.86 -17.15 -7.54
CA SER A 76 1.91 -17.19 -8.56
C SER A 76 1.85 -15.92 -9.41
N ARG A 77 3.01 -15.49 -9.91
CA ARG A 77 3.20 -14.21 -10.62
C ARG A 77 2.67 -14.25 -12.04
N ASP A 78 2.84 -15.38 -12.71
CA ASP A 78 2.45 -15.61 -14.09
C ASP A 78 1.74 -16.96 -14.25
N GLU A 79 1.21 -17.18 -15.46
CA GLU A 79 0.55 -18.44 -15.79
C GLU A 79 1.47 -19.67 -15.75
N GLU A 80 2.78 -19.50 -16.00
CA GLU A 80 3.72 -20.61 -16.11
C GLU A 80 4.13 -21.11 -14.73
N GLU A 81 4.44 -20.20 -13.79
CA GLU A 81 4.69 -20.51 -12.38
C GLU A 81 3.46 -21.18 -11.74
N ALA A 82 2.25 -20.70 -12.06
CA ALA A 82 1.01 -21.30 -11.55
C ALA A 82 0.82 -22.75 -12.03
N LEU A 83 1.11 -23.01 -13.30
CA LEU A 83 1.02 -24.34 -13.89
C LEU A 83 2.11 -25.26 -13.36
N GLU A 84 3.35 -24.78 -13.28
CA GLU A 84 4.48 -25.54 -12.76
C GLU A 84 4.22 -26.00 -11.32
N ARG A 85 3.78 -25.07 -10.46
CA ARG A 85 3.42 -25.40 -9.08
C ARG A 85 2.24 -26.36 -8.99
N PHE A 86 1.25 -26.23 -9.87
CA PHE A 86 0.11 -27.13 -9.95
C PHE A 86 0.54 -28.55 -10.34
N PHE A 87 1.33 -28.72 -11.39
CA PHE A 87 1.82 -30.03 -11.83
C PHE A 87 2.80 -30.65 -10.84
N LYS A 88 3.62 -29.84 -10.16
CA LYS A 88 4.51 -30.30 -9.08
C LYS A 88 3.72 -30.84 -7.88
N SER A 89 2.59 -30.21 -7.56
CA SER A 89 1.77 -30.57 -6.40
C SER A 89 0.80 -31.72 -6.67
N TYR A 90 0.50 -32.00 -7.95
CA TYR A 90 -0.42 -33.07 -8.36
C TYR A 90 0.21 -33.99 -9.41
N PRO A 91 0.91 -35.07 -8.98
CA PRO A 91 1.49 -36.06 -9.89
C PRO A 91 0.47 -36.68 -10.85
N SER A 92 -0.78 -36.87 -10.42
CA SER A 92 -1.87 -37.38 -11.27
C SER A 92 -2.24 -36.43 -12.42
N MET A 93 -2.13 -35.13 -12.21
CA MET A 93 -2.36 -34.13 -13.27
C MET A 93 -1.17 -34.03 -14.22
N LYS A 94 0.05 -34.27 -13.74
CA LYS A 94 1.23 -34.39 -14.59
C LYS A 94 1.10 -35.58 -15.54
N LEU A 95 0.72 -36.74 -15.03
CA LEU A 95 0.45 -37.94 -15.84
C LEU A 95 -0.70 -37.73 -16.83
N LEU A 96 -1.75 -37.00 -16.43
CA LEU A 96 -2.85 -36.66 -17.33
C LEU A 96 -2.40 -35.71 -18.46
N ASN A 97 -1.48 -34.77 -18.17
CA ASN A 97 -0.90 -33.88 -19.17
C ASN A 97 0.00 -34.62 -20.17
N GLU A 98 0.78 -35.60 -19.69
CA GLU A 98 1.61 -36.46 -20.55
C GLU A 98 0.75 -37.29 -21.53
N LYS A 99 -0.45 -37.73 -21.10
CA LYS A 99 -1.41 -38.44 -21.95
C LYS A 99 -2.21 -37.52 -22.87
N GLN A 100 -2.53 -36.31 -22.42
CA GLN A 100 -3.35 -35.33 -23.15
C GLN A 100 -2.71 -33.93 -23.08
N PRO A 101 -1.86 -33.56 -24.06
CA PRO A 101 -1.14 -32.28 -24.05
C PRO A 101 -2.05 -31.04 -24.16
N ASP A 102 -3.29 -31.20 -24.62
CA ASP A 102 -4.28 -30.12 -24.67
C ASP A 102 -4.69 -29.59 -23.28
N LEU A 103 -4.45 -30.38 -22.21
CA LEU A 103 -4.78 -29.99 -20.84
C LEU A 103 -3.99 -28.75 -20.41
N GLU A 104 -2.69 -28.73 -20.63
CA GLU A 104 -1.84 -27.59 -20.28
C GLU A 104 -2.24 -26.34 -21.04
N VAL A 105 -2.57 -26.45 -22.33
CA VAL A 105 -3.05 -25.32 -23.15
C VAL A 105 -4.38 -24.77 -22.60
N ALA A 106 -5.32 -25.65 -22.23
CA ALA A 106 -6.59 -25.25 -21.64
C ALA A 106 -6.42 -24.58 -20.27
N LEU A 107 -5.55 -25.14 -19.41
CA LEU A 107 -5.22 -24.58 -18.10
C LEU A 107 -4.48 -23.24 -18.23
N LYS A 108 -3.57 -23.10 -19.19
CA LYS A 108 -2.87 -21.83 -19.50
C LYS A 108 -3.86 -20.75 -19.91
N ASN A 109 -4.76 -21.06 -20.84
CA ASN A 109 -5.81 -20.12 -21.28
C ASN A 109 -6.76 -19.72 -20.15
N PHE A 110 -7.14 -20.67 -19.29
CA PHE A 110 -7.98 -20.40 -18.12
C PHE A 110 -7.26 -19.51 -17.10
N THR A 111 -5.99 -19.82 -16.80
CA THR A 111 -5.14 -19.05 -15.89
C THR A 111 -4.95 -17.62 -16.39
N LYS A 112 -4.63 -17.46 -17.67
CA LYS A 112 -4.47 -16.15 -18.32
C LYS A 112 -5.73 -15.28 -18.19
N ARG A 113 -6.93 -15.86 -18.37
CA ARG A 113 -8.20 -15.12 -18.22
C ARG A 113 -8.43 -14.65 -16.78
N LEU A 114 -8.16 -15.50 -15.79
CA LEU A 114 -8.36 -15.15 -14.39
C LEU A 114 -7.32 -14.17 -13.87
N LEU A 115 -6.04 -14.33 -14.24
CA LEU A 115 -4.97 -13.40 -13.91
C LEU A 115 -5.27 -12.02 -14.52
N ALA A 116 -5.74 -11.99 -15.77
CA ALA A 116 -6.20 -10.77 -16.43
C ALA A 116 -7.40 -10.11 -15.71
N GLU A 117 -8.36 -10.88 -15.19
CA GLU A 117 -9.47 -10.34 -14.38
C GLU A 117 -8.93 -9.71 -13.09
N GLN A 118 -8.01 -10.36 -12.38
CA GLN A 118 -7.41 -9.82 -11.15
C GLN A 118 -6.60 -8.54 -11.42
N GLN A 119 -5.74 -8.56 -12.45
CA GLN A 119 -4.99 -7.38 -12.87
C GLN A 119 -5.94 -6.26 -13.31
N ARG A 120 -7.03 -6.57 -14.03
CA ARG A 120 -8.05 -5.59 -14.41
C ARG A 120 -8.68 -4.93 -13.18
N TRP A 121 -9.04 -5.70 -12.15
CA TRP A 121 -9.59 -5.15 -10.91
C TRP A 121 -8.57 -4.27 -10.17
N ALA A 122 -7.29 -4.66 -10.14
CA ALA A 122 -6.23 -3.82 -9.57
C ALA A 122 -6.09 -2.49 -10.32
N LYS A 123 -6.08 -2.53 -11.66
CA LYS A 123 -6.05 -1.34 -12.53
C LYS A 123 -7.26 -0.43 -12.30
N ILE A 124 -8.48 -0.98 -12.26
CA ILE A 124 -9.71 -0.21 -12.00
C ILE A 124 -9.61 0.52 -10.65
N ARG A 125 -9.08 -0.12 -9.60
CA ARG A 125 -8.92 0.52 -8.28
C ARG A 125 -7.93 1.68 -8.32
N LEU A 126 -6.77 1.51 -8.96
CA LEU A 126 -5.76 2.58 -9.09
C LEU A 126 -6.33 3.80 -9.84
N PHE A 127 -7.06 3.58 -10.93
CA PHE A 127 -7.71 4.67 -11.66
C PHE A 127 -8.91 5.26 -10.90
N ALA A 128 -9.63 4.47 -10.12
CA ALA A 128 -10.66 4.99 -9.22
C ALA A 128 -10.06 5.90 -8.14
N ALA A 129 -8.91 5.54 -7.56
CA ALA A 129 -8.17 6.38 -6.63
C ALA A 129 -7.71 7.70 -7.28
N ALA A 130 -7.22 7.64 -8.52
CA ALA A 130 -6.87 8.84 -9.28
C ALA A 130 -8.10 9.73 -9.56
N GLY A 131 -9.22 9.11 -9.94
CA GLY A 131 -10.47 9.82 -10.20
C GLY A 131 -11.05 10.50 -8.95
N LEU A 132 -10.95 9.84 -7.78
CA LEU A 132 -11.36 10.42 -6.50
C LEU A 132 -10.58 11.70 -6.18
N SER A 133 -9.26 11.71 -6.39
CA SER A 133 -8.43 12.90 -6.14
C SER A 133 -8.70 14.05 -7.10
N ILE A 134 -8.96 13.75 -8.38
CA ILE A 134 -9.40 14.78 -9.32
C ILE A 134 -10.79 15.31 -8.90
N GLY A 135 -11.67 14.43 -8.43
CA GLY A 135 -12.97 14.82 -7.89
C GLY A 135 -12.87 15.74 -6.67
N ASP A 136 -11.96 15.43 -5.73
CA ASP A 136 -11.73 16.23 -4.51
C ASP A 136 -11.23 17.63 -4.85
N LEU A 137 -10.25 17.73 -5.77
CA LEU A 137 -9.78 19.00 -6.32
C LEU A 137 -10.91 19.83 -6.93
N LEU A 138 -11.82 19.20 -7.70
CA LEU A 138 -12.97 19.90 -8.29
C LEU A 138 -13.95 20.38 -7.20
N THR A 139 -14.24 19.55 -6.20
CA THR A 139 -15.12 19.95 -5.09
C THR A 139 -14.52 21.10 -4.27
N ASP A 140 -13.20 21.11 -4.05
CA ASP A 140 -12.52 22.19 -3.36
C ASP A 140 -12.55 23.50 -4.14
N LEU A 141 -12.42 23.46 -5.47
CA LEU A 141 -12.56 24.65 -6.32
C LEU A 141 -14.00 25.20 -6.30
N LEU A 142 -15.00 24.32 -6.35
CA LEU A 142 -16.41 24.71 -6.27
C LEU A 142 -16.73 25.39 -4.93
N ILE A 143 -16.30 24.80 -3.82
CA ILE A 143 -16.49 25.36 -2.49
C ILE A 143 -15.71 26.66 -2.29
N THR A 144 -14.49 26.76 -2.84
CA THR A 144 -13.72 28.01 -2.82
C THR A 144 -14.46 29.15 -3.51
N SER A 145 -15.06 28.88 -4.67
CA SER A 145 -15.90 29.85 -5.39
C SER A 145 -17.14 30.25 -4.58
N GLU A 146 -17.77 29.29 -3.91
CA GLU A 146 -18.90 29.55 -3.01
C GLU A 146 -18.48 30.42 -1.81
N TYR A 147 -17.32 30.16 -1.20
CA TYR A 147 -16.79 30.99 -0.11
C TYR A 147 -16.50 32.43 -0.54
N PHE A 148 -15.94 32.65 -1.72
CA PHE A 148 -15.79 34.01 -2.26
C PHE A 148 -17.13 34.69 -2.49
N SER A 149 -18.09 33.97 -3.08
CA SER A 149 -19.44 34.47 -3.35
C SER A 149 -20.21 34.81 -2.07
N ALA A 150 -19.96 34.07 -0.99
CA ALA A 150 -20.56 34.28 0.32
C ALA A 150 -19.82 35.32 1.18
N GLY A 151 -18.76 35.97 0.67
CA GLY A 151 -17.94 36.93 1.43
C GLY A 151 -17.06 36.30 2.50
N GLN A 152 -16.93 34.97 2.51
CA GLN A 152 -16.14 34.20 3.46
C GLN A 152 -14.69 34.01 2.99
N GLY A 153 -14.02 35.11 2.63
CA GLY A 153 -12.68 35.09 2.04
C GLY A 153 -11.63 34.34 2.88
N LYS A 154 -11.76 34.34 4.21
CA LYS A 154 -10.86 33.59 5.11
C LYS A 154 -10.82 32.09 4.79
N TYR A 155 -11.98 31.45 4.58
CA TYR A 155 -12.03 30.02 4.26
C TYR A 155 -11.57 29.77 2.82
N ALA A 156 -11.92 30.65 1.88
CA ALA A 156 -11.46 30.56 0.49
C ALA A 156 -9.92 30.58 0.37
N TYR A 157 -9.25 31.55 1.01
CA TYR A 157 -7.79 31.61 1.02
C TYR A 157 -7.14 30.43 1.74
N ALA A 158 -7.79 29.89 2.78
CA ALA A 158 -7.31 28.70 3.47
C ALA A 158 -7.34 27.47 2.54
N THR A 159 -8.43 27.25 1.80
CA THR A 159 -8.55 26.15 0.83
C THR A 159 -7.57 26.30 -0.34
N LEU A 160 -7.38 27.52 -0.87
CA LEU A 160 -6.35 27.76 -1.88
C LEU A 160 -4.94 27.50 -1.35
N GLY A 161 -4.70 27.83 -0.08
CA GLY A 161 -3.43 27.55 0.60
C GLY A 161 -3.14 26.07 0.74
N SER A 162 -4.15 25.24 1.08
CA SER A 162 -4.00 23.78 1.17
C SER A 162 -3.71 23.16 -0.20
N LEU A 163 -4.40 23.61 -1.26
CA LEU A 163 -4.14 23.17 -2.63
C LEU A 163 -2.70 23.51 -3.09
N LEU A 164 -2.25 24.74 -2.81
CA LEU A 164 -0.88 25.15 -3.14
C LEU A 164 0.17 24.36 -2.35
N ALA A 165 -0.11 24.04 -1.08
CA ALA A 165 0.76 23.21 -0.26
C ALA A 165 0.89 21.79 -0.83
N ASN A 166 -0.23 21.16 -1.24
CA ASN A 166 -0.21 19.84 -1.88
C ASN A 166 0.62 19.85 -3.17
N LEU A 167 0.37 20.82 -4.04
CA LEU A 167 1.14 20.98 -5.28
C LEU A 167 2.64 21.13 -4.97
N SER A 168 3.01 21.94 -3.97
CA SER A 168 4.39 22.13 -3.55
C SER A 168 5.06 20.83 -3.09
N PHE A 169 4.36 20.03 -2.28
CA PHE A 169 4.87 18.72 -1.86
C PHE A 169 5.07 17.75 -3.03
N GLN A 170 4.12 17.68 -3.96
CA GLN A 170 4.23 16.82 -5.13
C GLN A 170 5.39 17.24 -6.04
N LEU A 171 5.65 18.54 -6.20
CA LEU A 171 6.81 19.04 -6.95
C LEU A 171 8.14 18.61 -6.30
N ILE A 172 8.21 18.66 -4.96
CA ILE A 172 9.39 18.21 -4.19
C ILE A 172 9.60 16.70 -4.35
N VAL A 173 8.55 15.88 -4.15
CA VAL A 173 8.63 14.42 -4.30
C VAL A 173 9.09 14.06 -5.72
N THR A 174 8.50 14.70 -6.72
CA THR A 174 8.85 14.51 -8.14
C THR A 174 10.29 14.91 -8.43
N ALA A 175 10.77 15.99 -7.84
CA ALA A 175 12.15 16.45 -8.02
C ALA A 175 13.17 15.53 -7.35
N LEU A 176 12.84 14.98 -6.17
CA LEU A 176 13.66 14.00 -5.51
C LEU A 176 13.73 12.70 -6.33
N GLN A 177 12.60 12.20 -6.82
CA GLN A 177 12.54 10.97 -7.62
C GLN A 177 13.39 11.05 -8.89
N ASN A 178 13.44 12.21 -9.53
CA ASN A 178 14.08 12.40 -10.84
C ASN A 178 15.45 13.10 -10.76
N LYS A 179 16.02 13.27 -9.56
CA LYS A 179 17.31 13.95 -9.35
C LYS A 179 18.47 13.30 -10.14
N GLY A 180 18.44 11.99 -10.32
CA GLY A 180 19.43 11.23 -11.08
C GLY A 180 19.23 11.22 -12.61
N LYS A 181 18.12 11.78 -13.12
CA LYS A 181 17.71 11.68 -14.52
C LYS A 181 18.07 12.95 -15.34
N PRO A 182 18.09 12.87 -16.68
CA PRO A 182 18.32 14.03 -17.53
C PRO A 182 17.32 15.16 -17.28
N TRP A 183 17.76 16.42 -17.35
CA TRP A 183 16.94 17.60 -17.05
C TRP A 183 15.64 17.68 -17.88
N LYS A 184 15.64 17.18 -19.14
CA LYS A 184 14.43 17.12 -19.97
C LYS A 184 13.35 16.23 -19.35
N ARG A 185 13.74 15.11 -18.73
CA ARG A 185 12.81 14.22 -18.02
C ARG A 185 12.27 14.92 -16.78
N GLN A 186 13.15 15.56 -16.00
CA GLN A 186 12.74 16.37 -14.86
C GLN A 186 11.69 17.40 -15.24
N LEU A 187 11.90 18.20 -16.30
CA LEU A 187 10.90 19.19 -16.73
C LEU A 187 9.58 18.57 -17.16
N LYS A 188 9.60 17.43 -17.88
CA LYS A 188 8.37 16.72 -18.24
C LYS A 188 7.58 16.30 -17.00
N GLU A 189 8.26 15.74 -16.00
CA GLU A 189 7.63 15.30 -14.75
C GLU A 189 7.07 16.48 -13.93
N GLN A 190 7.80 17.60 -13.89
CA GLN A 190 7.33 18.82 -13.26
C GLN A 190 6.11 19.40 -13.99
N ALA A 191 6.11 19.40 -15.33
CA ALA A 191 4.96 19.85 -16.13
C ALA A 191 3.72 18.98 -15.93
N ILE A 192 3.86 17.65 -15.81
CA ILE A 192 2.78 16.72 -15.46
C ILE A 192 2.20 17.03 -14.08
N THR A 193 3.06 17.43 -13.14
CA THR A 193 2.65 17.77 -11.78
C THR A 193 1.92 19.10 -11.73
N LEU A 194 2.42 20.12 -12.44
CA LEU A 194 1.77 21.43 -12.57
C LEU A 194 0.43 21.37 -13.32
N SER A 195 0.26 20.42 -14.24
CA SER A 195 -1.03 20.20 -14.92
C SER A 195 -2.05 19.41 -14.09
N LEU A 196 -1.72 19.07 -12.83
CA LEU A 196 -2.58 18.32 -11.90
C LEU A 196 -2.92 16.89 -12.39
N MET A 197 -2.20 16.38 -13.39
CA MET A 197 -2.40 15.05 -13.97
C MET A 197 -1.62 13.95 -13.25
N ARG A 198 -0.83 14.32 -12.23
CA ARG A 198 0.05 13.40 -11.47
C ARG A 198 -0.69 12.16 -10.95
N PRO A 199 -1.87 12.28 -10.29
CA PRO A 199 -2.62 11.11 -9.83
C PRO A 199 -2.91 10.09 -10.93
N ALA A 200 -3.25 10.55 -12.13
CA ALA A 200 -3.60 9.69 -13.26
C ALA A 200 -2.36 9.03 -13.89
N VAL A 201 -1.26 9.79 -14.04
CA VAL A 201 0.00 9.29 -14.60
C VAL A 201 0.63 8.25 -13.69
N ASP A 202 0.67 8.52 -12.38
CA ASP A 202 1.26 7.58 -11.41
C ASP A 202 0.40 6.31 -11.31
N ALA A 203 -0.93 6.43 -11.30
CA ALA A 203 -1.83 5.27 -11.36
C ALA A 203 -1.59 4.43 -12.63
N TRP A 204 -1.37 5.07 -13.77
CA TRP A 204 -1.05 4.39 -15.03
C TRP A 204 0.31 3.67 -14.98
N ARG A 205 1.34 4.25 -14.34
CA ARG A 205 2.65 3.63 -14.16
C ARG A 205 2.58 2.38 -13.28
N VAL A 206 1.91 2.49 -12.14
CA VAL A 206 1.67 1.35 -11.23
C VAL A 206 0.84 0.26 -11.94
N ALA A 207 -0.18 0.66 -12.70
CA ALA A 207 -1.01 -0.27 -13.48
C ALA A 207 -0.24 -0.99 -14.59
N SER A 208 0.75 -0.32 -15.20
CA SER A 208 1.52 -0.87 -16.31
C SER A 208 2.73 -1.71 -15.86
N ASP A 209 2.94 -1.85 -14.54
CA ASP A 209 4.10 -2.52 -13.93
C ASP A 209 5.41 -2.04 -14.56
N THR A 210 5.54 -0.72 -14.76
CA THR A 210 6.74 -0.14 -15.34
C THR A 210 7.94 -0.50 -14.48
N ALA A 211 8.87 -1.28 -15.05
CA ALA A 211 10.12 -1.64 -14.40
C ALA A 211 10.85 -0.38 -13.93
N ARG A 212 11.56 -0.51 -12.80
CA ARG A 212 12.35 0.57 -12.22
C ARG A 212 13.36 1.07 -13.25
N GLU A 213 13.28 2.34 -13.62
CA GLU A 213 14.25 2.96 -14.51
C GLU A 213 15.53 3.26 -13.70
N GLU A 214 16.69 3.18 -14.36
CA GLU A 214 17.95 3.56 -13.72
C GLU A 214 17.91 5.00 -13.20
N GLY A 215 18.32 5.18 -11.94
CA GLY A 215 18.26 6.46 -11.23
C GLY A 215 16.95 6.75 -10.48
N ASP A 216 15.96 5.86 -10.51
CA ASP A 216 14.76 5.96 -9.67
C ASP A 216 15.10 5.78 -8.18
N MET A 217 14.66 6.72 -7.33
CA MET A 217 14.79 6.55 -5.88
C MET A 217 13.79 5.56 -5.31
N PHE A 218 12.55 5.60 -5.78
CA PHE A 218 11.44 4.76 -5.35
C PHE A 218 10.93 3.87 -6.48
N ASP A 219 10.40 2.69 -6.14
CA ASP A 219 9.55 1.94 -7.06
C ASP A 219 8.22 2.68 -7.32
N ALA A 220 7.55 2.37 -8.42
CA ALA A 220 6.35 3.09 -8.85
C ALA A 220 5.23 3.10 -7.79
N LEU A 221 5.04 2.01 -7.04
CA LEU A 221 4.03 1.94 -5.98
C LEU A 221 4.41 2.84 -4.80
N THR A 222 5.69 2.86 -4.44
CA THR A 222 6.21 3.74 -3.38
C THR A 222 6.12 5.23 -3.77
N GLU A 223 6.40 5.59 -5.03
CA GLU A 223 6.22 6.95 -5.54
C GLU A 223 4.74 7.38 -5.49
N PHE A 224 3.84 6.54 -6.04
CA PHE A 224 2.39 6.79 -6.00
C PHE A 224 1.89 6.96 -4.56
N THR A 225 2.35 6.10 -3.66
CA THR A 225 2.01 6.17 -2.23
C THR A 225 2.50 7.47 -1.61
N SER A 226 3.71 7.91 -1.92
CA SER A 226 4.28 9.15 -1.39
C SER A 226 3.46 10.37 -1.83
N ASN A 227 3.05 10.43 -3.11
CA ASN A 227 2.20 11.51 -3.62
C ASN A 227 0.80 11.48 -2.97
N LYS A 228 0.20 10.30 -2.77
CA LYS A 228 -1.09 10.18 -2.08
C LYS A 228 -1.02 10.55 -0.60
N ILE A 229 0.06 10.22 0.08
CA ILE A 229 0.28 10.66 1.47
C ILE A 229 0.44 12.18 1.51
N ALA A 230 1.06 12.81 0.50
CA ALA A 230 1.15 14.27 0.42
C ALA A 230 -0.21 14.93 0.22
N GLU A 231 -1.02 14.36 -0.65
CA GLU A 231 -2.41 14.77 -0.89
C GLU A 231 -3.25 14.69 0.40
N LEU A 232 -3.17 13.56 1.12
CA LEU A 232 -3.87 13.38 2.40
C LEU A 232 -3.44 14.42 3.46
N LEU A 233 -2.17 14.84 3.45
CA LEU A 233 -1.61 15.76 4.45
C LEU A 233 -1.97 17.20 4.17
N ALA A 234 -1.74 17.62 2.92
CA ALA A 234 -1.69 19.03 2.58
C ALA A 234 -3.01 19.54 2.03
N GLU A 235 -3.85 18.65 1.48
CA GLU A 235 -5.16 18.99 0.90
C GLU A 235 -6.29 18.38 1.72
N ALA A 236 -6.38 17.05 1.81
CA ALA A 236 -7.57 16.40 2.37
C ALA A 236 -7.78 16.69 3.86
N THR A 237 -6.73 16.60 4.69
CA THR A 237 -6.86 16.85 6.13
C THR A 237 -7.19 18.33 6.43
N PRO A 238 -6.47 19.33 5.89
CA PRO A 238 -6.83 20.73 6.04
C PRO A 238 -8.20 21.06 5.44
N GLY A 239 -8.53 20.50 4.27
CA GLY A 239 -9.82 20.68 3.59
C GLY A 239 -10.99 20.28 4.49
N VAL A 240 -10.93 19.09 5.11
CA VAL A 240 -11.94 18.64 6.09
C VAL A 240 -12.02 19.60 7.27
N MET A 241 -10.90 20.08 7.81
CA MET A 241 -10.92 21.03 8.93
C MET A 241 -11.53 22.39 8.54
N ILE A 242 -11.18 22.92 7.36
CA ILE A 242 -11.67 24.21 6.85
C ILE A 242 -13.18 24.12 6.59
N GLN A 243 -13.62 23.09 5.86
CA GLN A 243 -15.03 22.89 5.53
C GLN A 243 -15.87 22.67 6.80
N LEU A 244 -15.37 21.85 7.75
CA LEU A 244 -16.05 21.63 9.02
C LEU A 244 -16.12 22.91 9.87
N SER A 245 -15.05 23.71 9.92
CA SER A 245 -15.05 24.99 10.64
C SER A 245 -16.02 25.99 10.02
N ALA A 246 -16.07 26.07 8.69
CA ALA A 246 -17.03 26.93 7.98
C ALA A 246 -18.47 26.52 8.28
N ILE A 247 -18.78 25.21 8.25
CA ILE A 247 -20.11 24.68 8.56
C ILE A 247 -20.51 25.00 10.01
N LEU A 248 -19.66 24.70 10.99
CA LEU A 248 -19.96 24.91 12.41
C LEU A 248 -20.15 26.40 12.75
N ASN A 249 -19.42 27.29 12.06
CA ASN A 249 -19.54 28.74 12.24
C ASN A 249 -20.68 29.39 11.41
N SER A 250 -21.25 28.67 10.43
CA SER A 250 -22.31 29.19 9.55
C SER A 250 -23.71 29.19 10.16
N GLY A 251 -23.90 28.59 11.36
CA GLY A 251 -25.19 28.47 12.01
C GLY A 251 -26.24 27.75 11.13
N SER A 252 -27.46 28.29 11.05
CA SER A 252 -28.56 27.70 10.27
C SER A 252 -28.49 27.93 8.75
N LYS A 253 -27.49 28.69 8.26
CA LYS A 253 -27.31 29.02 6.83
C LYS A 253 -26.32 28.09 6.12
N THR A 254 -26.19 26.85 6.57
CA THR A 254 -25.32 25.88 5.88
C THR A 254 -25.97 25.45 4.56
N THR A 255 -25.26 25.60 3.45
CA THR A 255 -25.71 25.10 2.15
C THR A 255 -25.61 23.58 2.09
N ASN A 256 -26.53 22.94 1.35
CA ASN A 256 -26.44 21.49 1.11
C ASN A 256 -25.14 21.11 0.38
N THR A 257 -24.62 22.02 -0.45
CA THR A 257 -23.33 21.89 -1.15
C THR A 257 -22.17 21.74 -0.16
N ALA A 258 -22.07 22.59 0.86
CA ALA A 258 -21.00 22.51 1.85
C ALA A 258 -21.02 21.19 2.64
N ARG A 259 -22.20 20.71 3.03
CA ARG A 259 -22.35 19.42 3.73
C ARG A 259 -21.96 18.25 2.82
N PHE A 260 -22.37 18.29 1.55
CA PHE A 260 -22.00 17.27 0.58
C PHE A 260 -20.48 17.24 0.36
N SER A 261 -19.85 18.42 0.21
CA SER A 261 -18.40 18.55 0.07
C SER A 261 -17.65 17.95 1.26
N LEU A 262 -18.07 18.26 2.49
CA LEU A 262 -17.44 17.70 3.70
C LEU A 262 -17.50 16.17 3.72
N ILE A 263 -18.67 15.61 3.44
CA ILE A 263 -18.84 14.15 3.39
C ILE A 263 -17.99 13.56 2.28
N PHE A 264 -17.98 14.19 1.10
CA PHE A 264 -17.19 13.73 -0.05
C PHE A 264 -15.69 13.71 0.27
N SER A 265 -15.14 14.78 0.85
CA SER A 265 -13.72 14.84 1.22
C SER A 265 -13.35 13.81 2.29
N ILE A 266 -14.20 13.58 3.31
CA ILE A 266 -13.96 12.51 4.30
C ILE A 266 -13.97 11.13 3.63
N VAL A 267 -14.94 10.86 2.76
CA VAL A 267 -15.06 9.59 2.03
C VAL A 267 -13.86 9.37 1.12
N THR A 268 -13.45 10.40 0.37
CA THR A 268 -12.30 10.34 -0.53
C THR A 268 -11.00 10.09 0.24
N ALA A 269 -10.75 10.84 1.32
CA ALA A 269 -9.58 10.63 2.16
C ALA A 269 -9.53 9.22 2.78
N ALA A 270 -10.68 8.72 3.24
CA ALA A 270 -10.80 7.38 3.81
C ALA A 270 -10.63 6.27 2.78
N ALA A 271 -11.19 6.45 1.58
CA ALA A 271 -11.03 5.52 0.47
C ALA A 271 -9.56 5.46 0.02
N THR A 272 -8.91 6.60 -0.16
CA THR A 272 -7.47 6.67 -0.47
C THR A 272 -6.64 5.95 0.60
N SER A 273 -6.90 6.20 1.88
CA SER A 273 -6.19 5.56 3.00
C SER A 273 -6.36 4.04 3.02
N ALA A 274 -7.58 3.56 2.76
CA ALA A 274 -7.89 2.15 2.68
C ALA A 274 -7.25 1.48 1.44
N MET A 275 -7.30 2.14 0.29
CA MET A 275 -6.68 1.67 -0.96
C MET A 275 -5.17 1.56 -0.82
N LEU A 276 -4.49 2.56 -0.24
CA LEU A 276 -3.04 2.48 0.03
C LEU A 276 -2.70 1.26 0.89
N SER A 277 -3.40 1.08 2.01
CA SER A 277 -3.14 -0.06 2.90
C SER A 277 -3.43 -1.41 2.23
N TRP A 278 -4.45 -1.45 1.37
CA TRP A 278 -4.82 -2.63 0.60
C TRP A 278 -3.81 -2.98 -0.49
N ASP A 279 -3.38 -1.99 -1.29
CA ASP A 279 -2.51 -2.22 -2.43
C ASP A 279 -1.11 -2.65 -1.99
N TRP A 280 -0.59 -2.09 -0.88
CA TRP A 280 0.64 -2.59 -0.26
C TRP A 280 0.49 -4.02 0.28
N ASP A 281 -0.61 -4.33 0.96
CA ASP A 281 -0.79 -5.68 1.51
C ASP A 281 -0.98 -6.74 0.43
N VAL A 282 -1.67 -6.42 -0.68
CA VAL A 282 -2.01 -7.39 -1.73
C VAL A 282 -0.92 -7.52 -2.79
N ASN A 283 0.03 -6.57 -2.87
CA ASN A 283 1.14 -6.64 -3.81
C ASN A 283 2.03 -7.87 -3.55
N GLU A 284 2.28 -8.65 -4.60
CA GLU A 284 3.03 -9.90 -4.51
C GLU A 284 4.51 -9.68 -4.24
N SER A 285 5.16 -8.74 -4.94
CA SER A 285 6.56 -8.38 -4.70
C SER A 285 6.74 -7.95 -3.24
N LYS A 286 5.83 -7.13 -2.71
CA LYS A 286 5.92 -6.71 -1.30
C LYS A 286 5.68 -7.86 -0.33
N ARG A 287 4.79 -8.81 -0.64
CA ARG A 287 4.62 -10.04 0.16
C ARG A 287 5.85 -10.94 0.15
N LYS A 288 6.54 -11.03 -0.99
CA LYS A 288 7.81 -11.78 -1.12
C LYS A 288 8.92 -11.08 -0.34
N GLU A 289 9.09 -9.78 -0.53
CA GLU A 289 10.08 -8.96 0.18
C GLU A 289 9.84 -8.95 1.70
N ARG A 290 8.58 -8.92 2.17
CA ARG A 290 8.26 -8.72 3.60
C ARG A 290 7.12 -9.65 4.08
N PRO A 291 7.35 -10.97 4.12
CA PRO A 291 6.31 -11.98 4.37
C PRO A 291 5.77 -11.96 5.80
N LEU A 292 6.53 -11.40 6.75
CA LEU A 292 6.13 -11.29 8.17
C LEU A 292 5.17 -10.12 8.44
N PHE A 293 5.05 -9.17 7.50
CA PHE A 293 4.23 -7.97 7.67
C PHE A 293 3.06 -7.92 6.69
N TYR A 294 3.28 -8.20 5.41
CA TYR A 294 2.23 -8.21 4.39
C TYR A 294 1.61 -9.60 4.21
N GLY A 295 0.34 -9.62 3.84
CA GLY A 295 -0.50 -10.81 3.72
C GLY A 295 -1.65 -10.89 4.72
N TYR A 296 -1.95 -9.79 5.45
CA TYR A 296 -2.99 -9.80 6.47
C TYR A 296 -4.40 -9.85 5.89
N VAL A 297 -4.59 -9.39 4.64
CA VAL A 297 -5.87 -9.48 3.93
C VAL A 297 -6.20 -10.95 3.64
N PRO A 298 -7.39 -11.43 4.05
CA PRO A 298 -7.83 -12.81 3.77
C PRO A 298 -7.94 -13.14 2.27
N SER A 299 -7.89 -14.43 1.95
CA SER A 299 -8.02 -14.90 0.55
C SER A 299 -9.48 -15.04 0.10
N ASP A 300 -10.43 -15.12 1.05
CA ASP A 300 -11.85 -15.27 0.82
C ASP A 300 -12.55 -13.93 0.52
N VAL A 301 -13.62 -13.97 -0.27
CA VAL A 301 -14.33 -12.76 -0.74
C VAL A 301 -14.93 -11.98 0.42
N LYS A 302 -15.52 -12.67 1.40
CA LYS A 302 -16.17 -12.03 2.56
C LYS A 302 -15.13 -11.31 3.41
N GLY A 303 -14.06 -12.00 3.79
CA GLY A 303 -12.94 -11.45 4.56
C GLY A 303 -12.25 -10.28 3.86
N LYS A 304 -12.12 -10.34 2.52
CA LYS A 304 -11.65 -9.22 1.69
C LYS A 304 -12.54 -7.98 1.82
N ILE A 305 -13.85 -8.13 1.61
CA ILE A 305 -14.81 -7.01 1.72
C ILE A 305 -14.81 -6.45 3.15
N THR A 306 -14.86 -7.32 4.16
CA THR A 306 -14.83 -6.91 5.57
C THR A 306 -13.55 -6.17 5.93
N THR A 307 -12.40 -6.63 5.43
CA THR A 307 -11.10 -5.97 5.69
C THR A 307 -11.05 -4.61 5.00
N PHE A 308 -11.46 -4.49 3.75
CA PHE A 308 -11.48 -3.19 3.06
C PHE A 308 -12.45 -2.21 3.74
N PHE A 309 -13.66 -2.66 4.06
CA PHE A 309 -14.67 -1.85 4.72
C PHE A 309 -14.21 -1.38 6.12
N SER A 310 -13.55 -2.26 6.89
CA SER A 310 -12.99 -1.87 8.19
C SER A 310 -11.86 -0.85 8.07
N LEU A 311 -10.97 -0.99 7.09
CA LEU A 311 -9.94 0.03 6.80
C LEU A 311 -10.57 1.39 6.47
N PHE A 312 -11.58 1.39 5.61
CA PHE A 312 -12.30 2.60 5.21
C PHE A 312 -13.01 3.26 6.40
N CYS A 313 -13.81 2.51 7.16
CA CYS A 313 -14.54 3.05 8.30
C CYS A 313 -13.59 3.55 9.40
N LEU A 314 -12.49 2.85 9.66
CA LEU A 314 -11.50 3.28 10.64
C LEU A 314 -10.91 4.64 10.27
N SER A 315 -10.52 4.79 9.00
CA SER A 315 -9.97 6.06 8.49
C SER A 315 -10.98 7.19 8.55
N ALA A 316 -12.21 6.96 8.05
CA ALA A 316 -13.28 7.96 8.04
C ALA A 316 -13.66 8.41 9.46
N SER A 317 -13.84 7.47 10.39
CA SER A 317 -14.18 7.78 11.77
C SER A 317 -13.03 8.49 12.49
N ASN A 318 -11.78 8.04 12.32
CA ASN A 318 -10.62 8.69 12.93
C ASN A 318 -10.45 10.14 12.45
N LEU A 319 -10.54 10.37 11.13
CA LEU A 319 -10.45 11.70 10.53
C LEU A 319 -11.57 12.61 11.04
N SER A 320 -12.79 12.09 11.12
CA SER A 320 -13.96 12.84 11.60
C SER A 320 -13.82 13.22 13.08
N VAL A 321 -13.53 12.25 13.96
CA VAL A 321 -13.38 12.48 15.42
C VAL A 321 -12.27 13.48 15.68
N ARG A 322 -11.12 13.32 15.03
CA ARG A 322 -9.97 14.19 15.26
C ARG A 322 -10.20 15.62 14.75
N SER A 323 -10.80 15.76 13.57
CA SER A 323 -11.15 17.08 13.01
C SER A 323 -12.16 17.81 13.89
N PHE A 324 -13.21 17.12 14.30
CA PHE A 324 -14.25 17.69 15.15
C PHE A 324 -13.67 18.08 16.52
N ALA A 325 -12.91 17.19 17.17
CA ALA A 325 -12.23 17.49 18.43
C ALA A 325 -11.33 18.72 18.32
N CYS A 326 -10.48 18.79 17.30
CA CYS A 326 -9.58 19.93 17.12
C CYS A 326 -10.33 21.25 16.93
N ILE A 327 -11.49 21.25 16.25
CA ILE A 327 -12.28 22.47 16.07
C ILE A 327 -12.98 22.87 17.38
N LEU A 328 -13.47 21.91 18.18
CA LEU A 328 -14.01 22.22 19.51
C LEU A 328 -12.94 22.81 20.44
N PHE A 329 -11.72 22.29 20.39
CA PHE A 329 -10.59 22.87 21.13
C PHE A 329 -10.23 24.27 20.59
N PHE A 330 -10.29 24.46 19.28
CA PHE A 330 -10.03 25.75 18.65
C PHE A 330 -11.02 26.82 19.11
N THR A 331 -12.31 26.49 19.27
CA THR A 331 -13.31 27.47 19.72
C THR A 331 -13.13 27.83 21.18
N LYS A 332 -12.77 26.86 22.02
CA LYS A 332 -12.59 27.03 23.47
C LYS A 332 -11.30 27.74 23.86
N VAL A 333 -10.18 27.24 23.37
CA VAL A 333 -8.83 27.65 23.81
C VAL A 333 -8.13 28.50 22.74
N GLY A 334 -8.67 28.53 21.51
CA GLY A 334 -8.04 29.19 20.38
C GLY A 334 -6.98 28.32 19.69
N PHE A 335 -6.35 28.92 18.68
CA PHE A 335 -5.31 28.26 17.87
C PHE A 335 -4.15 27.71 18.71
N GLN A 336 -3.72 28.45 19.74
CA GLN A 336 -2.61 28.05 20.62
C GLN A 336 -2.90 26.75 21.36
N GLY A 337 -4.15 26.54 21.80
CA GLY A 337 -4.56 25.30 22.47
C GLY A 337 -4.43 24.08 21.55
N VAL A 338 -4.92 24.19 20.32
CA VAL A 338 -4.83 23.10 19.32
C VAL A 338 -3.38 22.78 18.99
N VAL A 339 -2.56 23.80 18.75
CA VAL A 339 -1.13 23.61 18.46
C VAL A 339 -0.43 22.94 19.64
N THR A 340 -0.72 23.36 20.87
CA THR A 340 -0.12 22.77 22.08
C THR A 340 -0.50 21.30 22.23
N LEU A 341 -1.78 20.96 22.06
CA LEU A 341 -2.27 19.57 22.13
C LEU A 341 -1.55 18.67 21.11
N LEU A 342 -1.50 19.09 19.84
CA LEU A 342 -0.85 18.34 18.77
C LEU A 342 0.68 18.27 18.96
N ALA A 343 1.30 19.35 19.44
CA ALA A 343 2.74 19.40 19.70
C ALA A 343 3.14 18.49 20.86
N ILE A 344 2.33 18.36 21.92
CA ILE A 344 2.59 17.43 23.02
C ILE A 344 2.59 15.99 22.51
N GLU A 345 1.56 15.60 21.76
CA GLU A 345 1.48 14.25 21.20
C GLU A 345 2.66 13.93 20.27
N LEU A 346 3.00 14.88 19.38
CA LEU A 346 4.13 14.75 18.48
C LEU A 346 5.46 14.66 19.24
N SER A 347 5.63 15.45 20.30
CA SER A 347 6.83 15.43 21.14
C SER A 347 7.00 14.10 21.85
N ILE A 348 5.92 13.53 22.40
CA ILE A 348 5.93 12.20 23.02
C ILE A 348 6.41 11.14 22.01
N TYR A 349 5.87 11.16 20.79
CA TYR A 349 6.29 10.26 19.71
C TYR A 349 7.78 10.39 19.38
N LEU A 350 8.26 11.62 19.18
CA LEU A 350 9.65 11.87 18.83
C LEU A 350 10.61 11.48 19.96
N VAL A 351 10.26 11.78 21.21
CA VAL A 351 11.02 11.37 22.40
C VAL A 351 11.10 9.85 22.47
N ILE A 352 10.01 9.12 22.25
CA ILE A 352 10.02 7.65 22.20
C ILE A 352 10.95 7.14 21.09
N LYS A 353 10.93 7.73 19.90
CA LYS A 353 11.84 7.34 18.81
C LYS A 353 13.31 7.61 19.16
N LEU A 354 13.61 8.71 19.85
CA LEU A 354 14.96 9.04 20.32
C LEU A 354 15.43 8.07 21.42
N LEU A 355 14.63 7.85 22.46
CA LEU A 355 14.95 6.94 23.58
C LEU A 355 15.19 5.51 23.11
N ARG A 356 14.53 5.10 22.03
CA ARG A 356 14.67 3.76 21.44
C ARG A 356 15.77 3.67 20.38
N GLN A 357 16.54 4.75 20.18
CA GLN A 357 17.57 4.87 19.14
C GLN A 357 17.05 4.56 17.73
N ASP A 358 15.78 4.89 17.46
CA ASP A 358 15.07 4.61 16.22
C ASP A 358 14.61 5.89 15.49
N PHE A 359 15.26 7.02 15.78
CA PHE A 359 14.90 8.32 15.24
C PHE A 359 15.21 8.44 13.74
N LYS A 360 16.42 8.04 13.34
CA LYS A 360 16.88 8.08 11.95
C LYS A 360 15.93 7.33 11.03
N TYR A 361 15.64 7.92 9.88
CA TYR A 361 14.81 7.28 8.87
C TYR A 361 15.61 6.16 8.16
N TRP A 362 14.90 5.19 7.58
CA TRP A 362 15.52 4.00 7.01
C TRP A 362 16.20 4.26 5.66
N LEU A 363 15.82 5.31 4.94
CA LEU A 363 16.51 5.72 3.72
C LEU A 363 17.84 6.43 4.04
N PRO A 364 18.93 6.13 3.32
CA PRO A 364 20.19 6.86 3.44
C PRO A 364 20.06 8.23 2.75
N LEU A 365 20.01 9.31 3.54
CA LEU A 365 19.83 10.68 3.03
C LEU A 365 21.13 11.52 3.04
N GLY A 366 22.30 10.88 2.88
CA GLY A 366 23.56 11.59 2.64
C GLY A 366 24.32 12.07 3.88
N GLY A 367 24.00 11.58 5.08
CA GLY A 367 24.79 11.82 6.29
C GLY A 367 24.62 13.20 6.94
N GLY A 368 25.27 13.39 8.09
CA GLY A 368 25.41 14.67 8.77
C GLY A 368 24.11 15.31 9.30
N LEU A 369 24.11 16.64 9.38
CA LEU A 369 22.99 17.44 9.88
C LEU A 369 21.75 17.36 8.97
N PHE A 370 21.95 17.27 7.67
CA PHE A 370 20.85 17.16 6.70
C PHE A 370 20.03 15.89 6.92
N GLU A 371 20.68 14.74 7.15
CA GLU A 371 19.98 13.49 7.43
C GLU A 371 19.15 13.55 8.73
N ASN A 372 19.64 14.23 9.77
CA ASN A 372 18.89 14.46 11.00
C ASN A 372 17.61 15.27 10.74
N PHE A 373 17.75 16.37 10.00
CA PHE A 373 16.63 17.24 9.65
C PHE A 373 15.60 16.51 8.76
N ALA A 374 16.07 15.81 7.73
CA ALA A 374 15.19 15.06 6.84
C ALA A 374 14.50 13.90 7.58
N SER A 375 15.20 13.21 8.49
CA SER A 375 14.59 12.20 9.37
C SER A 375 13.51 12.81 10.26
N LEU A 376 13.77 13.95 10.91
CA LEU A 376 12.78 14.66 11.72
C LEU A 376 11.55 14.99 10.88
N PHE A 377 11.76 15.62 9.71
CA PHE A 377 10.69 16.04 8.82
C PHE A 377 9.81 14.85 8.39
N ILE A 378 10.41 13.76 7.90
CA ILE A 378 9.67 12.57 7.47
C ILE A 378 8.93 11.92 8.65
N ARG A 379 9.56 11.85 9.83
CA ARG A 379 8.93 11.29 11.04
C ARG A 379 7.71 12.09 11.46
N VAL A 380 7.78 13.42 11.43
CA VAL A 380 6.64 14.31 11.72
C VAL A 380 5.56 14.13 10.67
N TYR A 381 5.94 14.17 9.40
CA TYR A 381 5.05 14.01 8.25
C TYR A 381 4.23 12.71 8.32
N VAL A 382 4.90 11.57 8.52
CA VAL A 382 4.27 10.25 8.65
C VAL A 382 3.38 10.17 9.90
N LYS A 383 3.82 10.75 11.02
CA LYS A 383 3.06 10.75 12.27
C LYS A 383 1.76 11.52 12.12
N VAL A 384 1.82 12.75 11.59
CA VAL A 384 0.64 13.59 11.36
C VAL A 384 -0.37 12.82 10.49
N ILE A 385 0.06 12.27 9.35
CA ILE A 385 -0.86 11.48 8.52
C ILE A 385 -1.48 10.32 9.27
N THR A 386 -0.66 9.54 9.98
CA THR A 386 -1.15 8.38 10.72
C THR A 386 -2.22 8.78 11.75
N ASP A 387 -2.01 9.89 12.44
CA ASP A 387 -2.95 10.35 13.46
C ASP A 387 -4.25 10.88 12.90
N TRP A 388 -4.22 11.52 11.73
CA TRP A 388 -5.41 12.10 11.09
C TRP A 388 -6.20 11.07 10.30
N THR A 389 -5.55 10.24 9.50
CA THR A 389 -6.24 9.36 8.55
C THR A 389 -6.18 7.87 8.91
N ALA A 390 -5.46 7.49 9.97
CA ALA A 390 -5.32 6.10 10.41
C ALA A 390 -4.90 5.14 9.27
N VAL A 391 -4.03 5.61 8.35
CA VAL A 391 -3.49 4.78 7.27
C VAL A 391 -2.73 3.58 7.86
N VAL A 392 -3.35 2.41 7.78
CA VAL A 392 -2.87 1.17 8.42
C VAL A 392 -1.51 0.73 7.86
N GLN A 393 -1.17 1.10 6.63
CA GLN A 393 0.17 0.89 6.07
C GLN A 393 1.29 1.49 6.95
N LEU A 394 1.05 2.66 7.56
CA LEU A 394 2.06 3.37 8.36
C LEU A 394 2.29 2.77 9.76
N ARG A 395 1.59 1.68 10.11
CA ARG A 395 1.90 0.86 11.30
C ARG A 395 3.21 0.07 11.17
N HIS A 396 3.82 0.06 9.98
CA HIS A 396 5.08 -0.64 9.73
C HIS A 396 6.18 -0.16 10.69
N ALA A 397 7.09 -1.05 11.10
CA ALA A 397 8.14 -0.74 12.08
C ALA A 397 9.09 0.40 11.64
N ASN A 398 9.30 0.52 10.33
CA ASN A 398 10.05 1.62 9.72
C ASN A 398 9.37 2.98 9.86
N GLU A 399 8.05 3.00 10.06
CA GLU A 399 7.22 4.20 10.14
C GLU A 399 6.87 4.49 11.61
N VAL A 400 5.59 4.44 11.98
CA VAL A 400 5.13 4.68 13.36
C VAL A 400 5.36 3.45 14.25
N GLY A 401 5.15 2.25 13.70
CA GLY A 401 5.19 0.98 14.42
C GLY A 401 3.84 0.58 15.01
N GLY A 402 3.60 -0.73 15.11
CA GLY A 402 2.31 -1.31 15.46
C GLY A 402 1.73 -0.81 16.78
N ALA A 403 2.43 -1.06 17.90
CA ALA A 403 1.94 -0.68 19.22
C ALA A 403 1.63 0.82 19.34
N TYR A 404 2.47 1.67 18.74
CA TYR A 404 2.26 3.11 18.75
C TYR A 404 1.08 3.51 17.87
N PHE A 405 0.90 2.89 16.70
CA PHE A 405 -0.27 3.09 15.85
C PHE A 405 -1.58 2.84 16.62
N THR A 406 -1.69 1.72 17.34
CA THR A 406 -2.86 1.44 18.17
C THR A 406 -3.03 2.43 19.31
N PHE A 407 -1.93 2.86 19.93
CA PHE A 407 -1.93 3.89 20.95
C PHE A 407 -2.45 5.24 20.41
N SER A 408 -2.01 5.67 19.22
CA SER A 408 -2.51 6.87 18.52
C SER A 408 -4.03 6.82 18.31
N LEU A 409 -4.59 5.66 17.93
CA LEU A 409 -6.05 5.51 17.80
C LEU A 409 -6.76 5.74 19.15
N GLY A 410 -6.19 5.20 20.23
CA GLY A 410 -6.68 5.43 21.59
C GLY A 410 -6.61 6.90 22.02
N LEU A 411 -5.52 7.60 21.66
CA LEU A 411 -5.37 9.03 21.91
C LEU A 411 -6.44 9.85 21.17
N THR A 412 -6.77 9.52 19.92
CA THR A 412 -7.85 10.21 19.19
C THR A 412 -9.21 10.01 19.88
N ILE A 413 -9.50 8.82 20.41
CA ILE A 413 -10.73 8.57 21.20
C ILE A 413 -10.72 9.41 22.48
N ALA A 414 -9.59 9.45 23.20
CA ALA A 414 -9.44 10.26 24.41
C ALA A 414 -9.60 11.75 24.12
N MET A 415 -8.98 12.26 23.04
CA MET A 415 -9.16 13.63 22.57
C MET A 415 -10.63 13.93 22.29
N GLY A 416 -11.35 12.99 21.69
CA GLY A 416 -12.78 13.15 21.43
C GLY A 416 -13.62 13.24 22.70
N ALA A 417 -13.34 12.40 23.69
CA ALA A 417 -14.01 12.44 24.99
C ALA A 417 -13.73 13.76 25.73
N VAL A 418 -12.48 14.23 25.74
CA VAL A 418 -12.11 15.51 26.35
C VAL A 418 -12.76 16.68 25.63
N ALA A 419 -12.83 16.66 24.29
CA ALA A 419 -13.47 17.71 23.52
C ALA A 419 -14.98 17.83 23.83
N VAL A 420 -15.67 16.71 24.07
CA VAL A 420 -17.06 16.72 24.54
C VAL A 420 -17.16 17.28 25.97
N ALA A 421 -16.27 16.86 26.87
CA ALA A 421 -16.29 17.33 28.26
C ALA A 421 -16.01 18.83 28.41
N LEU A 422 -15.26 19.41 27.47
CA LEU A 422 -14.96 20.85 27.43
C LEU A 422 -15.96 21.65 26.60
N TYR A 423 -16.96 21.00 25.98
CA TYR A 423 -17.93 21.69 25.15
C TYR A 423 -18.85 22.57 26.00
N GLU A 424 -18.99 23.84 25.63
CA GLU A 424 -20.05 24.70 26.17
C GLU A 424 -20.76 25.41 25.02
N LYS A 425 -22.09 25.43 25.09
CA LYS A 425 -22.99 25.91 24.04
C LYS A 425 -22.80 27.38 23.65
N SER A 426 -22.12 28.19 24.45
CA SER A 426 -21.93 29.63 24.22
C SER A 426 -21.03 29.96 23.02
N GLU A 427 -20.23 29.01 22.53
CA GLU A 427 -19.19 29.29 21.52
C GLU A 427 -19.48 28.78 20.11
N ILE A 428 -20.37 27.80 19.95
CA ILE A 428 -20.72 27.21 18.65
C ILE A 428 -22.24 27.20 18.50
N ALA A 429 -22.74 27.55 17.32
CA ALA A 429 -24.16 27.60 17.00
C ALA A 429 -24.84 26.22 16.88
N VAL A 430 -24.25 25.17 17.46
CA VAL A 430 -24.67 23.77 17.31
C VAL A 430 -25.19 23.24 18.64
N GLU A 431 -26.16 22.34 18.59
CA GLU A 431 -26.71 21.73 19.79
C GLU A 431 -25.70 20.80 20.47
N GLU A 432 -25.67 20.82 21.80
CA GLU A 432 -24.82 19.94 22.61
C GLU A 432 -25.10 18.45 22.34
N SER A 433 -26.39 18.10 22.18
CA SER A 433 -26.84 16.77 21.79
C SER A 433 -26.21 16.30 20.47
N PHE A 434 -26.13 17.19 19.47
CA PHE A 434 -25.52 16.88 18.18
C PHE A 434 -24.01 16.62 18.32
N VAL A 435 -23.31 17.44 19.09
CA VAL A 435 -21.87 17.28 19.36
C VAL A 435 -21.61 15.94 20.06
N MET A 436 -22.34 15.64 21.13
CA MET A 436 -22.20 14.40 21.89
C MET A 436 -22.48 13.17 21.02
N VAL A 437 -23.59 13.16 20.27
CA VAL A 437 -23.98 12.03 19.42
C VAL A 437 -22.97 11.82 18.29
N THR A 438 -22.53 12.89 17.63
CA THR A 438 -21.55 12.81 16.53
C THR A 438 -20.22 12.24 17.01
N MET A 439 -19.72 12.74 18.16
CA MET A 439 -18.48 12.27 18.74
C MET A 439 -18.58 10.83 19.24
N ALA A 440 -19.71 10.46 19.87
CA ALA A 440 -19.95 9.09 20.32
C ALA A 440 -20.01 8.11 19.14
N ILE A 441 -20.74 8.45 18.07
CA ILE A 441 -20.81 7.63 16.84
C ILE A 441 -19.41 7.48 16.23
N GLY A 442 -18.64 8.57 16.15
CA GLY A 442 -17.27 8.53 15.63
C GLY A 442 -16.36 7.61 16.46
N CYS A 443 -16.34 7.78 17.79
CA CYS A 443 -15.50 6.97 18.68
C CYS A 443 -15.92 5.48 18.66
N VAL A 444 -17.22 5.18 18.71
CA VAL A 444 -17.73 3.81 18.59
C VAL A 444 -17.39 3.24 17.21
N GLY A 445 -17.53 4.02 16.15
CA GLY A 445 -17.14 3.65 14.79
C GLY A 445 -15.66 3.27 14.69
N MET A 446 -14.76 4.02 15.35
CA MET A 446 -13.34 3.68 15.43
C MET A 446 -13.10 2.34 16.15
N VAL A 447 -13.72 2.13 17.32
CA VAL A 447 -13.54 0.89 18.09
C VAL A 447 -14.06 -0.32 17.31
N LEU A 448 -15.27 -0.21 16.73
CA LEU A 448 -15.89 -1.30 15.98
C LEU A 448 -15.11 -1.61 14.70
N SER A 449 -14.69 -0.59 13.94
CA SER A 449 -13.91 -0.79 12.71
C SER A 449 -12.53 -1.37 12.99
N TYR A 450 -11.84 -0.90 14.04
CA TYR A 450 -10.55 -1.47 14.45
C TYR A 450 -10.69 -2.92 14.93
N ALA A 451 -11.70 -3.23 15.75
CA ALA A 451 -11.97 -4.60 16.16
C ALA A 451 -12.27 -5.50 14.94
N LEU A 452 -13.11 -5.03 14.03
CA LEU A 452 -13.47 -5.74 12.81
C LEU A 452 -12.23 -6.02 11.93
N LEU A 453 -11.32 -5.05 11.80
CA LEU A 453 -10.06 -5.19 11.08
C LEU A 453 -9.17 -6.28 11.70
N ILE A 454 -9.01 -6.29 13.03
CA ILE A 454 -8.20 -7.29 13.72
C ILE A 454 -8.81 -8.69 13.58
N PHE A 455 -10.13 -8.83 13.68
CA PHE A 455 -10.80 -10.12 13.53
C PHE A 455 -10.81 -10.62 12.09
N SER A 456 -10.95 -9.73 11.10
CA SER A 456 -10.88 -10.10 9.69
C SER A 456 -9.47 -10.43 9.25
N ALA A 457 -8.44 -9.78 9.80
CA ALA A 457 -7.05 -10.05 9.47
C ALA A 457 -6.64 -11.49 9.82
N LYS A 458 -5.81 -12.09 8.96
CA LYS A 458 -5.20 -13.41 9.18
C LYS A 458 -4.43 -13.43 10.51
N LYS A 459 -4.63 -14.50 11.30
CA LYS A 459 -4.14 -14.63 12.69
C LYS A 459 -2.65 -14.33 12.85
N GLN A 460 -1.81 -14.81 11.92
CA GLN A 460 -0.35 -14.62 11.98
C GLN A 460 0.11 -13.16 11.91
N TYR A 461 -0.70 -12.26 11.34
CA TYR A 461 -0.38 -10.85 11.17
C TYR A 461 -1.02 -9.93 12.22
N ARG A 462 -1.93 -10.43 13.07
CA ARG A 462 -2.57 -9.60 14.11
C ARG A 462 -1.55 -8.99 15.07
N LYS A 463 -0.45 -9.70 15.34
CA LYS A 463 0.68 -9.19 16.13
C LYS A 463 1.34 -7.94 15.54
N THR A 464 1.21 -7.69 14.23
CA THR A 464 1.79 -6.49 13.59
C THR A 464 1.15 -5.20 14.07
N PHE A 465 -0.07 -5.26 14.64
CA PHE A 465 -0.76 -4.11 15.20
C PHE A 465 -0.33 -3.79 16.63
N ILE A 466 0.28 -4.73 17.36
CA ILE A 466 0.68 -4.51 18.77
C ILE A 466 2.18 -4.74 18.99
N THR A 467 2.92 -5.00 17.93
CA THR A 467 4.37 -5.22 18.02
C THR A 467 5.09 -3.95 18.47
N THR A 468 6.02 -4.13 19.39
CA THR A 468 6.97 -3.10 19.81
C THR A 468 8.30 -3.25 19.07
N MET A 469 8.36 -3.88 17.91
CA MET A 469 9.59 -3.97 17.12
C MET A 469 10.06 -2.58 16.64
N THR A 470 11.36 -2.28 16.77
CA THR A 470 11.96 -1.04 16.20
C THR A 470 12.29 -1.25 14.72
N SER A 471 12.43 -0.15 13.96
CA SER A 471 12.93 -0.25 12.57
C SER A 471 14.30 -0.90 12.51
N ASN A 472 15.21 -0.57 13.43
CA ASN A 472 16.55 -1.15 13.49
C ASN A 472 16.51 -2.68 13.62
N LYS A 473 15.72 -3.20 14.59
CA LYS A 473 15.55 -4.65 14.75
C LYS A 473 14.90 -5.29 13.54
N TYR A 474 13.90 -4.64 12.95
CA TYR A 474 13.22 -5.14 11.77
C TYR A 474 14.19 -5.30 10.58
N ILE A 475 15.00 -4.28 10.29
CA ILE A 475 16.00 -4.31 9.22
C ILE A 475 17.08 -5.37 9.48
N GLN A 476 17.49 -5.56 10.73
CA GLN A 476 18.43 -6.62 11.11
C GLN A 476 17.81 -8.02 10.89
N GLU A 477 16.55 -8.21 11.31
CA GLU A 477 15.83 -9.47 11.10
C GLU A 477 15.65 -9.81 9.61
N MET A 478 15.46 -8.80 8.75
CA MET A 478 15.40 -8.99 7.30
C MET A 478 16.67 -9.68 6.78
N PHE A 479 17.85 -9.15 7.09
CA PHE A 479 19.11 -9.77 6.65
C PHE A 479 19.31 -11.17 7.21
N THR A 480 19.08 -11.34 8.53
CA THR A 480 19.36 -12.62 9.21
C THR A 480 18.39 -13.75 8.86
N LYS A 481 17.16 -13.44 8.41
CA LYS A 481 16.13 -14.43 8.12
C LYS A 481 15.90 -14.68 6.63
N SER A 482 16.40 -13.80 5.76
CA SER A 482 16.34 -14.03 4.32
C SER A 482 17.31 -15.15 3.93
N GLU A 483 16.86 -16.03 3.03
CA GLU A 483 17.71 -17.06 2.43
C GLU A 483 18.31 -16.57 1.10
N ASP A 484 17.54 -15.79 0.34
CA ASP A 484 17.94 -15.23 -0.95
C ASP A 484 18.93 -14.05 -0.79
N ASP A 485 19.97 -14.05 -1.62
CA ASP A 485 21.01 -13.03 -1.65
C ASP A 485 20.47 -11.67 -2.14
N SER A 486 19.51 -11.68 -3.07
CA SER A 486 18.84 -10.46 -3.55
C SER A 486 18.12 -9.74 -2.41
N ASP A 487 17.41 -10.50 -1.57
CA ASP A 487 16.70 -9.94 -0.40
C ASP A 487 17.68 -9.41 0.66
N LYS A 488 18.77 -10.16 0.93
CA LYS A 488 19.82 -9.72 1.86
C LYS A 488 20.49 -8.43 1.41
N PHE A 489 20.71 -8.24 0.10
CA PHE A 489 21.35 -7.05 -0.46
C PHE A 489 20.61 -5.75 -0.11
N GLY A 490 19.31 -5.82 0.18
CA GLY A 490 18.52 -4.70 0.68
C GLY A 490 19.13 -4.00 1.90
N ILE A 491 19.92 -4.69 2.73
CA ILE A 491 20.61 -4.09 3.88
C ILE A 491 21.61 -3.01 3.48
N ILE A 492 22.31 -3.20 2.35
CA ILE A 492 23.33 -2.27 1.84
C ILE A 492 22.70 -0.95 1.38
N THR A 493 21.48 -1.02 0.83
CA THR A 493 20.73 0.16 0.38
C THR A 493 19.98 0.87 1.51
N THR A 494 20.00 0.30 2.71
CA THR A 494 19.34 0.84 3.91
C THR A 494 20.34 1.65 4.75
N ASN A 495 19.85 2.67 5.46
CA ASN A 495 20.68 3.51 6.33
C ASN A 495 21.54 2.68 7.30
N ARG A 496 22.85 2.77 7.12
CA ARG A 496 23.89 2.01 7.82
C ARG A 496 23.82 2.10 9.34
N GLN A 497 23.42 3.27 9.87
CA GLN A 497 23.27 3.49 11.32
C GLN A 497 22.24 2.57 11.98
N LYS A 498 21.35 1.93 11.20
CA LYS A 498 20.34 1.03 11.73
C LYS A 498 20.84 -0.39 11.98
N TRP A 499 21.94 -0.81 11.36
CA TRP A 499 22.38 -2.21 11.37
C TRP A 499 23.86 -2.41 11.67
N GLU A 500 24.73 -1.48 11.29
CA GLU A 500 26.19 -1.62 11.37
C GLU A 500 26.68 -2.00 12.77
N ASN A 501 26.22 -1.30 13.81
CA ASN A 501 26.68 -1.54 15.18
C ASN A 501 26.40 -2.96 15.71
N LYS A 502 25.50 -3.72 15.08
CA LYS A 502 25.07 -5.04 15.57
C LYS A 502 25.42 -6.19 14.65
N ILE A 503 25.29 -5.99 13.34
CA ILE A 503 25.49 -7.03 12.32
C ILE A 503 26.45 -6.57 11.23
N GLY A 504 27.24 -5.51 11.48
CA GLY A 504 28.18 -4.96 10.49
C GLY A 504 29.20 -5.98 10.03
N ASP A 505 29.78 -6.73 10.97
CA ASP A 505 30.77 -7.78 10.67
C ASP A 505 30.14 -8.94 9.87
N ASP A 506 28.93 -9.37 10.23
CA ASP A 506 28.20 -10.43 9.52
C ASP A 506 27.86 -10.02 8.08
N VAL A 507 27.39 -8.78 7.88
CA VAL A 507 27.09 -8.22 6.56
C VAL A 507 28.36 -8.11 5.73
N LYS A 508 29.47 -7.69 6.35
CA LYS A 508 30.76 -7.56 5.68
C LYS A 508 31.30 -8.92 5.26
N ALA A 509 31.26 -9.92 6.14
CA ALA A 509 31.68 -11.28 5.81
C ALA A 509 30.87 -11.86 4.65
N TRP A 510 29.53 -11.82 4.75
CA TRP A 510 28.63 -12.28 3.68
C TRP A 510 28.90 -11.57 2.35
N LEU A 511 29.05 -10.24 2.36
CA LEU A 511 29.31 -9.49 1.15
C LEU A 511 30.62 -9.91 0.48
N ASN A 512 31.70 -10.09 1.24
CA ASN A 512 33.00 -10.48 0.66
C ASN A 512 33.02 -11.94 0.19
N ASP A 513 32.24 -12.82 0.81
CA ASP A 513 32.11 -14.21 0.37
C ASP A 513 31.28 -14.32 -0.93
N SER A 514 30.19 -13.56 -1.05
CA SER A 514 29.28 -13.66 -2.20
C SER A 514 29.70 -12.81 -3.41
N LEU A 515 30.35 -11.65 -3.19
CA LEU A 515 30.69 -10.69 -4.24
C LEU A 515 31.56 -11.29 -5.39
N PRO A 516 32.55 -12.17 -5.15
CA PRO A 516 33.31 -12.81 -6.23
C PRO A 516 32.42 -13.59 -7.19
N PHE A 517 31.45 -14.34 -6.66
CA PHE A 517 30.52 -15.15 -7.46
C PHE A 517 29.60 -14.25 -8.29
N TRP A 518 29.01 -13.21 -7.69
CA TRP A 518 28.13 -12.30 -8.43
C TRP A 518 28.85 -11.53 -9.54
N LEU A 519 30.14 -11.22 -9.37
CA LEU A 519 30.95 -10.56 -10.39
C LEU A 519 31.30 -11.47 -11.59
N GLU A 520 31.21 -12.78 -11.40
CA GLU A 520 31.44 -13.82 -12.41
C GLU A 520 30.13 -14.27 -13.06
N GLU A 521 29.16 -14.74 -12.28
CA GLU A 521 27.87 -15.26 -12.76
C GLU A 521 26.93 -14.18 -13.29
N ARG A 522 27.02 -12.96 -12.74
CA ARG A 522 26.15 -11.81 -13.08
C ARG A 522 24.65 -12.14 -13.00
N PRO A 523 24.13 -12.40 -11.79
CA PRO A 523 22.70 -12.64 -11.63
C PRO A 523 21.89 -11.42 -12.08
N GLU A 524 20.70 -11.66 -12.67
CA GLU A 524 19.88 -10.61 -13.31
C GLU A 524 19.53 -9.44 -12.38
N TRP A 525 19.43 -9.70 -11.07
CA TRP A 525 19.13 -8.68 -10.07
C TRP A 525 20.32 -7.77 -9.74
N PHE A 526 21.57 -8.21 -9.95
CA PHE A 526 22.79 -7.50 -9.54
C PHE A 526 23.28 -6.54 -10.64
N THR A 527 22.64 -5.38 -10.71
CA THR A 527 22.90 -4.36 -11.75
C THR A 527 24.12 -3.48 -11.46
N ASP A 528 24.63 -2.80 -12.49
CA ASP A 528 25.72 -1.81 -12.39
C ASP A 528 25.41 -0.71 -11.36
N HIS A 529 24.14 -0.30 -11.27
CA HIS A 529 23.67 0.62 -10.25
C HIS A 529 23.85 0.04 -8.84
N LEU A 530 23.41 -1.19 -8.55
CA LEU A 530 23.57 -1.79 -7.22
C LEU A 530 25.05 -1.96 -6.84
N MET A 531 25.90 -2.33 -7.81
CA MET A 531 27.36 -2.34 -7.62
C MET A 531 27.90 -0.97 -7.20
N SER A 532 27.38 0.12 -7.77
CA SER A 532 27.82 1.49 -7.44
C SER A 532 27.47 1.93 -6.02
N VAL A 533 26.42 1.34 -5.41
CA VAL A 533 25.91 1.74 -4.09
C VAL A 533 26.67 1.05 -2.94
N ILE A 534 27.36 -0.06 -3.19
CA ILE A 534 28.15 -0.77 -2.17
C ILE A 534 29.22 0.15 -1.59
N PRO A 535 29.28 0.44 -0.29
CA PRO A 535 30.35 1.24 0.31
C PRO A 535 31.73 0.57 0.17
N ASP A 536 32.76 1.37 -0.15
CA ASP A 536 34.13 0.87 -0.40
C ASP A 536 34.72 0.16 0.83
N ASP A 537 34.36 0.59 2.03
CA ASP A 537 34.90 0.09 3.29
C ASP A 537 34.31 -1.25 3.73
N LEU A 538 33.23 -1.70 3.09
CA LEU A 538 32.69 -3.05 3.27
C LEU A 538 33.44 -4.09 2.43
N ILE A 539 34.28 -3.69 1.48
CA ILE A 539 35.06 -4.60 0.63
C ILE A 539 36.47 -4.72 1.19
N GLU A 540 36.89 -5.93 1.57
CA GLU A 540 38.21 -6.17 2.16
C GLU A 540 39.30 -6.32 1.11
N ASP A 541 39.00 -7.05 0.02
CA ASP A 541 39.95 -7.26 -1.06
C ASP A 541 40.00 -6.05 -2.00
N LYS A 542 41.16 -5.39 -2.03
CA LYS A 542 41.43 -4.26 -2.93
C LYS A 542 41.29 -4.65 -4.40
N ALA A 543 41.59 -5.89 -4.79
CA ALA A 543 41.43 -6.36 -6.16
C ALA A 543 39.95 -6.48 -6.55
N LEU A 544 39.08 -6.96 -5.64
CA LEU A 544 37.63 -6.96 -5.82
C LEU A 544 37.09 -5.54 -5.90
N LEU A 545 37.52 -4.64 -5.01
CA LEU A 545 37.12 -3.24 -5.02
C LEU A 545 37.42 -2.58 -6.38
N VAL A 546 38.63 -2.79 -6.91
CA VAL A 546 38.99 -2.30 -8.24
C VAL A 546 38.08 -2.92 -9.30
N ARG A 547 37.80 -4.23 -9.27
CA ARG A 547 36.89 -4.88 -10.24
C ARG A 547 35.48 -4.27 -10.22
N VAL A 548 34.91 -4.05 -9.04
CA VAL A 548 33.59 -3.43 -8.87
C VAL A 548 33.58 -2.02 -9.48
N ARG A 549 34.60 -1.21 -9.19
CA ARG A 549 34.66 0.19 -9.65
C ARG A 549 35.07 0.33 -11.12
N THR A 550 35.99 -0.48 -11.62
CA THR A 550 36.45 -0.44 -13.03
C THR A 550 35.37 -0.95 -13.99
N LYS A 551 34.60 -1.99 -13.62
CA LYS A 551 33.46 -2.43 -14.44
C LYS A 551 32.35 -1.38 -14.49
N ASN A 552 32.05 -0.70 -13.39
CA ASN A 552 31.11 0.43 -13.38
C ASN A 552 31.55 1.57 -14.32
N VAL A 553 32.84 1.92 -14.35
CA VAL A 553 33.37 2.96 -15.25
C VAL A 553 33.22 2.56 -16.72
N MET A 554 33.45 1.29 -17.08
CA MET A 554 33.24 0.79 -18.45
C MET A 554 31.76 0.80 -18.86
N GLY A 555 30.84 0.44 -17.94
CA GLY A 555 29.39 0.52 -18.16
C GLY A 555 28.92 1.95 -18.42
N ILE A 556 29.32 2.89 -17.56
CA ILE A 556 29.01 4.34 -17.68
C ILE A 556 29.57 4.94 -18.98
N ILE A 557 30.78 4.53 -19.41
CA ILE A 557 31.37 4.98 -20.69
C ILE A 557 30.60 4.38 -21.89
N GLY A 558 30.15 3.13 -21.80
CA GLY A 558 29.35 2.46 -22.83
C GLY A 558 27.95 3.07 -23.00
N GLU A 559 27.31 3.49 -21.92
CA GLU A 559 26.02 4.19 -21.95
C GLU A 559 26.12 5.59 -22.53
N ARG A 560 27.14 6.38 -22.13
CA ARG A 560 27.38 7.69 -22.73
C ARG A 560 27.60 7.61 -24.24
N ARG A 561 28.30 6.57 -24.72
CA ARG A 561 28.48 6.32 -26.17
C ARG A 561 27.17 5.93 -26.85
N ARG A 562 26.33 5.09 -26.23
CA ARG A 562 25.01 4.73 -26.78
C ARG A 562 24.05 5.92 -26.82
N SER A 563 24.05 6.77 -25.80
CA SER A 563 23.24 8.00 -25.80
C SER A 563 23.72 9.03 -26.82
N SER A 564 25.04 9.13 -27.06
CA SER A 564 25.58 10.06 -28.07
C SER A 564 25.28 9.56 -29.49
N LEU A 565 25.35 8.25 -29.74
CA LEU A 565 24.96 7.64 -31.00
C LEU A 565 23.45 7.74 -31.24
N GLY A 566 22.62 7.50 -30.23
CA GLY A 566 21.17 7.68 -30.33
C GLY A 566 20.76 9.12 -30.65
N ASN A 567 21.41 10.10 -30.02
CA ASN A 567 21.19 11.52 -30.34
C ASN A 567 21.71 11.90 -31.73
N ALA A 568 22.85 11.34 -32.17
CA ALA A 568 23.39 11.59 -33.51
C ALA A 568 22.51 10.97 -34.61
N ILE A 569 21.97 9.78 -34.40
CA ILE A 569 21.05 9.11 -35.32
C ILE A 569 19.69 9.83 -35.35
N GLY A 570 19.17 10.27 -34.20
CA GLY A 570 17.94 11.08 -34.14
C GLY A 570 18.07 12.38 -34.92
N ASN A 571 19.17 13.10 -34.76
CA ASN A 571 19.44 14.33 -35.51
C ASN A 571 19.65 14.09 -37.02
N LEU A 572 20.08 12.90 -37.43
CA LEU A 572 20.20 12.51 -38.84
C LEU A 572 18.87 12.07 -39.46
N MET A 573 17.88 11.69 -38.65
CA MET A 573 16.53 11.36 -39.13
C MET A 573 15.60 12.59 -39.15
N GLU A 574 15.96 13.68 -38.45
CA GLU A 574 15.24 14.95 -38.46
C GLU A 574 15.76 15.96 -39.51
N ALA A 575 16.92 15.68 -40.13
CA ALA A 575 17.48 16.43 -41.26
C ALA A 575 17.14 15.73 -42.59
#